data_AF-D2R3E1-F1
#
_entry.id   AF-D2R3E1-F1
#
_cell.length_a   1.000
_cell.length_b   1.000
_cell.length_c   1.000
_cell.angle_alpha   90.00
_cell.angle_beta   90.00
_cell.angle_gamma   90.00
#
_symmetry.space_group_name_H-M   'P 1'
#
loop_
_entity.id
_entity.type
_entity.pdbx_description
1 polymer ?
#
loop_
_entity_poly.entity_id
_entity_poly.type
_entity_poly.pdbx_seq_one_letter_code
_entity_poly.pdbx_strand_id
1 'polypeptide(L)'
;MSDSIRLVLFPMMIAVGWIASRYERELARQLGQAIALATLAVQATVLGSGIFRSEATPDFHRWSGQGMLILVWVGVPLAIGVVAQRGIRTRPVPTVMQIACLLLLLGFTFSANLTGYLGPSSAAMRSEYLEETKNRFVVLHQIFLPTIIVVLLISWWASLRETPPEALAKIRPPI
;
A
#
# COMPACT_ATOMS: atom_id res chain seq x y z
N MET A 1 7.95 22.57 -7.95
CA MET A 1 8.52 21.81 -6.82
C MET A 1 9.72 21.06 -7.36
N SER A 2 10.94 21.35 -6.90
CA SER A 2 12.17 20.78 -7.48
C SER A 2 12.25 19.27 -7.24
N ASP A 3 12.81 18.52 -8.19
CA ASP A 3 12.94 17.05 -8.11
C ASP A 3 13.68 16.59 -6.84
N SER A 4 14.56 17.45 -6.31
CA SER A 4 15.27 17.26 -5.04
C SER A 4 14.33 17.07 -3.85
N ILE A 5 13.19 17.77 -3.80
CA ILE A 5 12.22 17.64 -2.69
C ILE A 5 11.62 16.23 -2.70
N ARG A 6 11.29 15.68 -3.87
CA ARG A 6 10.72 14.33 -3.99
C ARG A 6 11.70 13.26 -3.52
N LEU A 7 12.99 13.43 -3.81
CA LEU A 7 14.06 12.51 -3.40
C LEU A 7 14.27 12.50 -1.87
N VAL A 8 14.06 13.63 -1.19
CA VAL A 8 14.24 13.73 0.26
C VAL A 8 12.98 13.30 1.03
N LEU A 9 11.79 13.46 0.45
CA LEU A 9 10.53 13.13 1.12
C LEU A 9 10.44 11.65 1.54
N PHE A 10 10.85 10.72 0.69
CA PHE A 10 10.78 9.29 1.03
C PHE A 10 11.64 8.91 2.24
N PRO A 11 12.96 9.20 2.28
CA PRO A 11 13.79 8.93 3.46
C PRO A 11 13.36 9.75 4.68
N MET A 12 12.84 10.97 4.49
CA MET A 12 12.28 11.78 5.57
C MET A 12 11.07 11.08 6.22
N MET A 13 10.15 10.54 5.43
CA MET A 13 8.98 9.81 5.97
C MET A 13 9.39 8.54 6.73
N ILE A 14 10.42 7.83 6.28
CA ILE A 14 11.02 6.71 7.03
C ILE A 14 11.56 7.20 8.37
N ALA A 15 12.35 8.27 8.37
CA ALA A 15 12.92 8.84 9.59
C ALA A 15 11.84 9.29 10.58
N VAL A 16 10.76 9.92 10.09
CA VAL A 16 9.59 10.30 10.89
C VAL A 16 8.95 9.07 11.52
N GLY A 17 8.67 8.01 10.74
CA GLY A 17 8.09 6.77 11.26
C GLY A 17 8.98 6.11 12.32
N TRP A 18 10.30 6.10 12.09
CA TRP A 18 11.27 5.56 13.03
C TRP A 18 11.30 6.35 14.35
N ILE A 19 11.41 7.68 14.27
CA ILE A 19 11.45 8.57 15.43
C ILE A 19 10.13 8.47 16.21
N ALA A 20 8.99 8.58 15.52
CA ALA A 20 7.68 8.45 16.14
C ALA A 20 7.53 7.10 16.87
N SER A 21 7.95 5.99 16.24
CA SER A 21 7.92 4.67 16.90
C SER A 21 8.92 4.55 18.05
N ARG A 22 9.97 5.36 18.11
CA ARG A 22 10.91 5.37 19.24
C ARG A 22 10.30 6.00 20.49
N TYR A 23 9.59 7.12 20.34
CA TYR A 23 9.06 7.91 21.46
C TYR A 23 7.60 7.59 21.78
N GLU A 24 6.77 7.39 20.76
CA GLU A 24 5.31 7.21 20.86
C GLU A 24 4.87 5.94 20.11
N ARG A 25 5.35 4.79 20.59
CA ARG A 25 5.15 3.46 19.96
C ARG A 25 3.70 3.18 19.61
N GLU A 26 2.80 3.51 20.53
CA GLU A 26 1.38 3.19 20.41
C GLU A 26 0.70 4.11 19.40
N LEU A 27 0.97 5.42 19.46
CA LEU A 27 0.47 6.37 18.46
C LEU A 27 0.97 6.02 17.05
N ALA A 28 2.27 5.72 16.91
CA ALA A 28 2.85 5.31 15.62
C ALA A 28 2.18 4.03 15.07
N ARG A 29 1.82 3.09 15.96
CA ARG A 29 1.05 1.89 15.61
C ARG A 29 -0.33 2.24 15.07
N GLN A 30 -1.06 3.07 15.82
CA GLN A 30 -2.43 3.45 15.51
C GLN A 30 -2.51 4.24 14.22
N LEU A 31 -1.57 5.16 14.00
CA LEU A 31 -1.43 5.89 12.73
C LEU A 31 -1.17 4.93 11.57
N GLY A 32 -0.23 3.99 11.71
CA GLY A 32 0.01 2.98 10.68
C GLY A 32 -1.23 2.13 10.37
N GLN A 33 -1.99 1.73 11.40
CA GLN A 33 -3.24 0.98 11.24
C GLN A 33 -4.33 1.81 10.56
N ALA A 34 -4.48 3.07 10.96
CA ALA A 34 -5.44 3.99 10.37
C ALA A 34 -5.15 4.23 8.89
N ILE A 35 -3.88 4.42 8.52
CA ILE A 35 -3.48 4.58 7.12
C ILE A 35 -3.76 3.30 6.32
N ALA A 36 -3.42 2.12 6.86
CA ALA A 36 -3.70 0.84 6.20
C ALA A 36 -5.21 0.64 5.97
N LEU A 37 -6.04 0.94 6.98
CA LEU A 37 -7.50 0.87 6.88
C LEU A 37 -8.08 1.89 5.89
N ALA A 38 -7.61 3.13 5.93
CA ALA A 38 -8.03 4.16 4.99
C ALA A 38 -7.70 3.74 3.55
N THR A 39 -6.51 3.18 3.33
CA THR A 39 -6.08 2.68 2.03
C THR A 39 -6.93 1.49 1.57
N LEU A 40 -7.30 0.58 2.49
CA LEU A 40 -8.19 -0.54 2.20
C LEU A 40 -9.62 -0.07 1.86
N ALA A 41 -10.13 0.94 2.54
CA ALA A 41 -11.42 1.54 2.24
C ALA A 41 -11.41 2.17 0.83
N VAL A 42 -10.37 2.95 0.49
CA VAL A 42 -10.21 3.51 -0.86
C VAL A 42 -10.09 2.41 -1.91
N GLN A 43 -9.33 1.34 -1.65
CA GLN A 43 -9.23 0.21 -2.58
C GLN A 43 -10.58 -0.48 -2.81
N ALA A 44 -11.41 -0.62 -1.76
CA ALA A 44 -12.76 -1.16 -1.91
C ALA A 44 -13.65 -0.24 -2.78
N THR A 45 -13.51 1.08 -2.63
CA THR A 45 -14.18 2.08 -3.47
C THR A 45 -13.72 2.01 -4.94
N VAL A 46 -12.42 1.85 -5.19
CA VAL A 46 -11.86 1.66 -6.55
C VAL A 46 -12.36 0.37 -7.18
N LEU A 47 -12.40 -0.73 -6.42
CA LEU A 47 -12.95 -2.01 -6.87
C LEU A 47 -14.44 -1.90 -7.22
N GLY A 48 -15.24 -1.32 -6.33
CA GLY A 48 -16.67 -1.13 -6.56
C GLY A 48 -16.93 -0.31 -7.83
N SER A 49 -16.29 0.85 -7.95
CA SER A 49 -16.43 1.71 -9.14
C SER A 49 -15.97 1.03 -10.44
N GLY A 50 -14.92 0.20 -10.38
CA GLY A 50 -14.44 -0.57 -11.54
C GLY A 50 -15.35 -1.74 -11.94
N ILE A 51 -15.89 -2.48 -10.97
CA ILE A 51 -16.79 -3.63 -11.20
C ILE A 51 -18.13 -3.16 -11.75
N PHE A 52 -18.72 -2.12 -11.14
CA PHE A 52 -20.03 -1.63 -11.54
C PHE A 52 -20.02 -0.80 -12.83
N ARG A 53 -18.84 -0.56 -13.44
CA ARG A 53 -18.62 0.21 -14.69
C ARG A 53 -19.61 1.37 -14.82
N SER A 54 -19.77 2.15 -13.75
CA SER A 54 -20.73 3.23 -13.74
C SER A 54 -20.23 4.32 -14.68
N GLU A 55 -20.87 4.46 -15.84
CA GLU A 55 -20.64 5.58 -16.77
C GLU A 55 -20.87 6.94 -16.07
N ALA A 56 -21.52 6.96 -14.91
CA ALA A 56 -21.82 8.17 -14.15
C ALA A 56 -20.67 8.68 -13.27
N THR A 57 -19.58 7.91 -13.04
CA THR A 57 -18.47 8.37 -12.17
C THR A 57 -17.02 8.05 -12.61
N PRO A 58 -16.63 8.21 -13.90
CA PRO A 58 -15.23 8.02 -14.34
C PRO A 58 -14.22 8.87 -13.54
N ASP A 59 -14.59 10.11 -13.24
CA ASP A 59 -13.76 11.03 -12.46
C ASP A 59 -13.53 10.50 -11.05
N PHE A 60 -14.55 9.93 -10.42
CA PHE A 60 -14.43 9.38 -9.08
C PHE A 60 -13.45 8.20 -9.03
N HIS A 61 -13.53 7.28 -10.01
CA HIS A 61 -12.58 6.16 -10.10
C HIS A 61 -11.14 6.67 -10.28
N ARG A 62 -10.96 7.66 -11.17
CA ARG A 62 -9.65 8.28 -11.42
C ARG A 62 -9.09 8.97 -10.18
N TRP A 63 -9.87 9.81 -9.52
CA TRP A 63 -9.45 10.52 -8.30
C TRP A 63 -9.18 9.55 -7.14
N SER A 64 -9.97 8.48 -7.02
CA SER A 64 -9.75 7.44 -6.01
C SER A 64 -8.44 6.68 -6.25
N GLY A 65 -8.11 6.34 -7.50
CA GLY A 65 -6.84 5.71 -7.86
C GLY A 65 -5.63 6.60 -7.56
N GLN A 66 -5.72 7.90 -7.85
CA GLN A 66 -4.68 8.88 -7.52
C GLN A 66 -4.54 9.08 -6.00
N GLY A 67 -5.66 9.23 -5.29
CA GLY A 67 -5.70 9.36 -3.84
C GLY A 67 -5.08 8.14 -3.16
N MET A 68 -5.36 6.94 -3.67
CA MET A 68 -4.74 5.70 -3.20
C MET A 68 -3.21 5.71 -3.40
N LEU A 69 -2.73 6.12 -4.58
CA LEU A 69 -1.29 6.21 -4.81
C LEU A 69 -0.61 7.19 -3.85
N ILE A 70 -1.23 8.34 -3.58
CA ILE A 70 -0.72 9.32 -2.61
C ILE A 70 -0.67 8.73 -1.20
N LEU A 71 -1.76 8.07 -0.76
CA LEU A 71 -1.82 7.42 0.55
C LEU A 71 -0.71 6.37 0.71
N VAL A 72 -0.51 5.52 -0.29
CA VAL A 72 0.54 4.50 -0.26
C VAL A 72 1.94 5.13 -0.34
N TRP A 73 2.14 6.17 -1.16
CA TRP A 73 3.41 6.88 -1.29
C TRP A 73 3.89 7.51 0.02
N VAL A 74 2.97 8.00 0.84
CA VAL A 74 3.27 8.59 2.16
C VAL A 74 3.28 7.53 3.26
N GLY A 75 2.31 6.62 3.24
CA GLY A 75 2.07 5.62 4.27
C GLY A 75 3.11 4.52 4.33
N VAL A 76 3.55 4.00 3.17
CA VAL A 76 4.56 2.93 3.08
C VAL A 76 5.90 3.33 3.71
N PRO A 77 6.55 4.45 3.34
CA PRO A 77 7.82 4.82 3.96
C PRO A 77 7.68 5.04 5.48
N LEU A 78 6.59 5.66 5.93
CA LEU A 78 6.31 5.81 7.36
C LEU A 78 6.20 4.45 8.06
N ALA A 79 5.45 3.51 7.48
CA ALA A 79 5.30 2.16 8.02
C ALA A 79 6.63 1.38 8.04
N ILE A 80 7.48 1.53 7.01
CA ILE A 80 8.83 0.97 6.99
C ILE A 80 9.63 1.48 8.20
N GLY A 81 9.59 2.79 8.47
CA GLY A 81 10.25 3.38 9.64
C GLY A 81 9.77 2.76 10.97
N VAL A 82 8.45 2.60 11.12
CA VAL A 82 7.83 1.98 12.30
C VAL A 82 8.25 0.51 12.47
N VAL A 83 8.17 -0.27 11.39
CA VAL A 83 8.50 -1.71 11.38
C VAL A 83 9.99 -1.93 11.65
N ALA A 84 10.85 -1.15 11.01
CA ALA A 84 12.29 -1.27 11.17
C ALA A 84 12.73 -0.93 12.59
N GLN A 85 12.16 0.12 13.20
CA GLN A 85 12.47 0.49 14.58
C GLN A 85 12.08 -0.61 15.59
N ARG A 86 10.97 -1.32 15.35
CA ARG A 86 10.44 -2.32 16.28
C ARG A 86 11.19 -3.64 16.26
N GLY A 87 11.56 -4.11 15.06
CA GLY A 87 11.91 -5.51 14.87
C GLY A 87 13.29 -5.77 14.28
N ILE A 88 13.96 -4.78 13.68
CA ILE A 88 15.14 -5.11 12.85
C ILE A 88 16.30 -5.72 13.64
N ARG A 89 16.41 -5.43 14.93
CA ARG A 89 17.43 -6.02 15.82
C ARG A 89 17.01 -7.35 16.46
N THR A 90 15.71 -7.59 16.63
CA THR A 90 15.19 -8.72 17.40
C THR A 90 14.65 -9.84 16.51
N ARG A 91 14.05 -9.48 15.38
CA ARG A 91 13.43 -10.38 14.40
C ARG A 91 13.70 -9.87 12.98
N PRO A 92 14.96 -9.88 12.51
CA PRO A 92 15.35 -9.27 11.24
C PRO A 92 14.62 -9.86 10.03
N VAL A 93 14.44 -11.19 9.98
CA VAL A 93 13.80 -11.88 8.85
C VAL A 93 12.34 -11.42 8.65
N PRO A 94 11.43 -11.53 9.64
CA PRO A 94 10.05 -11.08 9.44
C PRO A 94 9.96 -9.57 9.23
N THR A 95 10.85 -8.77 9.83
CA THR A 95 10.93 -7.32 9.57
C THR A 95 11.29 -7.04 8.10
N VAL A 96 12.28 -7.73 7.53
CA VAL A 96 12.64 -7.58 6.12
C VAL A 96 11.49 -8.03 5.21
N MET A 97 10.81 -9.13 5.54
CA MET A 97 9.63 -9.57 4.78
C MET A 97 8.50 -8.53 4.83
N GLN A 98 8.23 -7.93 5.99
CA GLN A 98 7.23 -6.87 6.12
C GLN A 98 7.59 -5.64 5.29
N ILE A 99 8.86 -5.21 5.30
CA ILE A 99 9.36 -4.11 4.46
C ILE A 99 9.20 -4.46 2.98
N ALA A 100 9.55 -5.69 2.57
CA ALA A 100 9.38 -6.15 1.20
C ALA A 100 7.91 -6.13 0.77
N CYS A 101 6.98 -6.60 1.63
CA CYS A 101 5.54 -6.52 1.36
C CYS A 101 5.05 -5.07 1.18
N LEU A 102 5.53 -4.13 1.99
CA LEU A 102 5.19 -2.71 1.87
C LEU A 102 5.72 -2.09 0.57
N LEU A 103 6.94 -2.44 0.16
CA LEU A 103 7.50 -2.01 -1.11
C LEU A 103 6.78 -2.62 -2.31
N LEU A 104 6.39 -3.90 -2.22
CA LEU A 104 5.56 -4.56 -3.23
C LEU A 104 4.19 -3.89 -3.34
N LEU A 105 3.57 -3.52 -2.21
CA LEU A 105 2.31 -2.79 -2.19
C LEU A 105 2.45 -1.49 -2.99
N LEU A 106 3.49 -0.71 -2.71
CA LEU A 106 3.77 0.52 -3.45
C LEU A 106 3.96 0.26 -4.96
N GLY A 107 4.78 -0.73 -5.32
CA GLY A 107 5.04 -1.11 -6.71
C GLY A 107 3.79 -1.56 -7.46
N PHE A 108 2.94 -2.38 -6.83
CA PHE A 108 1.69 -2.84 -7.44
C PHE A 108 0.63 -1.73 -7.52
N THR A 109 0.51 -0.86 -6.52
CA THR A 109 -0.39 0.30 -6.60
C THR A 109 0.04 1.27 -7.71
N PHE A 110 1.33 1.49 -7.89
CA PHE A 110 1.87 2.27 -9.01
C PHE A 110 1.58 1.58 -10.35
N SER A 111 1.80 0.27 -10.45
CA SER A 111 1.50 -0.52 -11.64
C SER A 111 0.01 -0.53 -12.00
N ALA A 112 -0.87 -0.60 -11.00
CA ALA A 112 -2.32 -0.49 -11.17
C ALA A 112 -2.70 0.88 -11.75
N ASN A 113 -2.11 1.96 -11.25
CA ASN A 113 -2.32 3.29 -11.82
C ASN A 113 -1.86 3.36 -13.29
N LEU A 114 -0.64 2.89 -13.59
CA LEU A 114 -0.13 2.89 -14.98
C LEU A 114 -1.01 2.09 -15.93
N THR A 115 -1.38 0.86 -15.55
CA THR A 115 -2.23 -0.02 -16.38
C THR A 115 -3.63 0.56 -16.58
N GLY A 116 -4.17 1.28 -15.59
CA GLY A 116 -5.45 1.97 -15.71
C GLY A 116 -5.42 3.15 -16.69
N TYR A 117 -4.30 3.87 -16.76
CA TYR A 117 -4.10 4.94 -17.76
C TYR A 117 -3.82 4.40 -19.16
N LEU A 118 -3.07 3.29 -19.28
CA LEU A 118 -2.67 2.75 -20.57
C LEU A 118 -3.78 1.98 -21.29
N GLY A 119 -4.71 1.36 -20.54
CA GLY A 119 -5.85 0.63 -21.10
C GLY A 119 -6.65 1.42 -22.16
N PRO A 120 -7.14 2.64 -21.86
CA PRO A 120 -7.86 3.47 -22.82
C PRO A 120 -7.02 3.89 -24.04
N SER A 121 -5.74 4.24 -23.83
CA SER A 121 -4.86 4.72 -24.92
C SER A 121 -4.45 3.62 -25.90
N SER A 122 -4.40 2.36 -25.46
CA SER A 122 -4.16 1.22 -26.35
C SER A 122 -5.34 0.93 -27.29
N ALA A 123 -6.59 1.27 -26.91
CA ALA A 123 -7.77 1.00 -27.74
C ALA A 123 -7.83 1.81 -29.07
N ALA A 124 -6.97 2.82 -29.24
CA ALA A 124 -6.96 3.68 -30.42
C ALA A 124 -6.10 3.16 -31.60
N MET A 125 -5.33 2.08 -31.45
CA MET A 125 -4.50 1.51 -32.53
C MET A 125 -5.12 0.22 -33.10
N ARG A 126 -5.32 0.16 -34.42
CA ARG A 126 -5.89 -1.00 -35.16
C ARG A 126 -4.80 -2.01 -35.54
N SER A 127 -4.65 -3.10 -34.81
CA SER A 127 -4.08 -4.36 -35.33
C SER A 127 -4.51 -5.56 -34.48
N GLU A 128 -4.52 -6.77 -35.02
CA GLU A 128 -4.92 -8.00 -34.34
C GLU A 128 -4.07 -8.32 -33.09
N TYR A 129 -2.80 -7.91 -33.09
CA TYR A 129 -1.89 -7.99 -31.92
C TYR A 129 -2.32 -7.14 -30.72
N LEU A 130 -3.23 -6.18 -30.93
CA LEU A 130 -3.71 -5.30 -29.86
C LEU A 130 -4.83 -5.91 -29.02
N GLU A 131 -5.68 -6.77 -29.57
CA GLU A 131 -6.76 -7.37 -28.78
C GLU A 131 -6.21 -8.33 -27.70
N GLU A 132 -5.17 -9.10 -28.02
CA GLU A 132 -4.49 -9.93 -27.03
C GLU A 132 -3.80 -9.08 -25.95
N THR A 133 -3.10 -8.02 -26.36
CA THR A 133 -2.42 -7.11 -25.43
C THR A 133 -3.43 -6.43 -24.51
N LYS A 134 -4.53 -5.91 -25.07
CA LYS A 134 -5.64 -5.30 -24.33
C LYS A 134 -6.25 -6.26 -23.32
N ASN A 135 -6.50 -7.52 -23.71
CA ASN A 135 -7.02 -8.53 -22.79
C ASN A 135 -6.06 -8.78 -21.62
N ARG A 136 -4.75 -8.85 -21.86
CA ARG A 136 -3.74 -8.99 -20.79
C ARG A 136 -3.76 -7.78 -19.85
N PHE A 137 -3.84 -6.56 -20.38
CA PHE A 137 -3.95 -5.34 -19.57
C PHE A 137 -5.24 -5.31 -18.74
N VAL A 138 -6.37 -5.73 -19.31
CA VAL A 138 -7.65 -5.82 -18.60
C VAL A 138 -7.57 -6.83 -17.45
N VAL A 139 -7.04 -8.03 -17.69
CA VAL A 139 -6.88 -9.05 -16.64
C VAL A 139 -5.93 -8.56 -15.53
N LEU A 140 -4.81 -7.94 -15.91
CA LEU A 140 -3.87 -7.37 -14.95
C LEU A 140 -4.52 -6.28 -14.10
N HIS A 141 -5.19 -5.32 -14.72
CA HIS A 141 -5.73 -4.15 -14.04
C HIS A 141 -7.01 -4.43 -13.26
N GLN A 142 -7.89 -5.30 -13.75
CA GLN A 142 -9.19 -5.56 -13.12
C GLN A 142 -9.15 -6.70 -12.10
N ILE A 143 -8.22 -7.65 -12.25
CA ILE A 143 -8.20 -8.87 -11.41
C ILE A 143 -6.88 -8.95 -10.64
N PHE A 144 -5.77 -9.14 -11.34
CA PHE A 144 -4.52 -9.51 -10.68
C PHE A 144 -4.00 -8.43 -9.71
N LEU A 145 -3.87 -7.19 -10.19
CA LEU A 145 -3.32 -6.08 -9.41
C LEU A 145 -4.22 -5.70 -8.22
N PRO A 146 -5.55 -5.55 -8.37
CA PRO A 146 -6.41 -5.25 -7.22
C PRO A 146 -6.40 -6.36 -6.17
N THR A 147 -6.40 -7.64 -6.57
CA THR A 147 -6.36 -8.77 -5.63
C THR A 147 -5.07 -8.79 -4.83
N ILE A 148 -3.90 -8.65 -5.48
CA ILE A 148 -2.62 -8.66 -4.76
C ILE A 148 -2.49 -7.44 -3.83
N ILE A 149 -3.00 -6.28 -4.24
CA ILE A 149 -3.02 -5.07 -3.40
C ILE A 149 -3.87 -5.30 -2.14
N VAL A 150 -5.06 -5.89 -2.25
CA VAL A 150 -5.91 -6.20 -1.09
C VAL A 150 -5.20 -7.15 -0.12
N VAL A 151 -4.56 -8.21 -0.63
CA VAL A 151 -3.81 -9.15 0.22
C VAL A 151 -2.69 -8.42 0.97
N LEU A 152 -1.91 -7.59 0.28
CA LEU A 152 -0.81 -6.84 0.89
C LEU A 152 -1.29 -5.80 1.91
N LEU A 153 -2.43 -5.14 1.67
CA LEU A 153 -3.04 -4.20 2.63
C LEU A 153 -3.51 -4.92 3.89
N ILE A 154 -4.14 -6.09 3.76
CA ILE A 154 -4.54 -6.93 4.90
C ILE A 154 -3.31 -7.38 5.67
N SER A 155 -2.26 -7.84 4.97
CA SER A 155 -0.99 -8.23 5.61
C SER A 155 -0.33 -7.07 6.36
N TRP A 156 -0.30 -5.87 5.76
CA TRP A 156 0.21 -4.67 6.42
C TRP A 156 -0.57 -4.37 7.70
N TRP A 157 -1.89 -4.30 7.62
CA TRP A 157 -2.74 -4.03 8.78
C TRP A 157 -2.57 -5.08 9.89
N ALA A 158 -2.53 -6.36 9.52
CA ALA A 158 -2.33 -7.46 10.46
C ALA A 158 -0.96 -7.40 11.14
N SER A 159 0.11 -7.04 10.43
CA SER A 159 1.46 -6.92 10.99
C SER A 159 1.56 -5.88 12.11
N LEU A 160 0.68 -4.87 12.11
CA LEU A 160 0.63 -3.83 13.14
C LEU A 160 -0.22 -4.22 14.35
N ARG A 161 -0.91 -5.37 14.31
CA ARG A 161 -1.71 -5.92 15.42
C ARG A 161 -0.92 -6.79 16.39
N GLU A 162 0.27 -7.27 16.01
CA GLU A 162 1.06 -8.15 16.89
C GLU A 162 1.37 -7.44 18.21
N THR A 163 0.87 -8.03 19.31
CA THR A 163 1.06 -7.55 20.68
C THR A 163 2.54 -7.63 21.04
N PRO A 164 3.13 -6.59 21.67
CA PRO A 164 4.50 -6.67 22.15
C PRO A 164 4.69 -7.91 23.04
N PRO A 165 5.79 -8.68 22.91
CA PRO A 165 6.04 -9.87 23.74
C PRO A 165 6.00 -9.56 25.25
N GLU A 166 6.30 -8.33 25.63
CA GLU A 166 6.23 -7.83 27.01
C GLU A 166 4.80 -7.89 27.60
N ALA A 167 3.76 -7.75 26.77
CA ALA A 167 2.37 -7.91 27.21
C ALA A 167 2.02 -9.39 27.46
N LEU A 168 2.63 -10.32 26.73
CA LEU A 168 2.46 -11.76 26.95
C LEU A 168 3.25 -12.25 28.18
N ALA A 169 4.38 -11.60 28.50
CA ALA A 169 5.16 -11.90 29.70
C ALA A 169 4.40 -11.57 31.01
N LYS A 170 3.52 -10.57 31.01
CA LYS A 170 2.65 -10.23 32.15
C LYS A 170 1.49 -11.21 32.37
N ILE A 171 1.19 -12.09 31.40
CA ILE A 171 0.06 -13.02 31.46
C ILE A 171 0.49 -14.40 31.97
N ARG A 172 1.79 -14.72 31.98
CA ARG A 172 2.26 -15.97 32.62
C ARG A 172 2.32 -15.78 34.13
N PRO A 173 1.59 -16.59 34.93
CA PRO A 173 1.79 -16.60 36.36
C PRO A 173 3.24 -17.03 36.67
N PRO A 174 3.85 -16.50 37.75
CA PRO A 174 5.15 -16.98 38.20
C PRO A 174 5.03 -18.49 38.49
N ILE A 175 5.96 -19.26 37.92
CA ILE A 175 6.12 -20.70 38.18
C ILE A 175 6.73 -20.87 39.58
#